data_AF-A0A1X1NBQ0-F1
#
_entry.id   AF-A0A1X1NBQ0-F1
#
_cell.length_a   1.000
_cell.length_b   1.000
_cell.length_c   1.000
_cell.angle_alpha   90.00
_cell.angle_beta   90.00
_cell.angle_gamma   90.00
#
_symmetry.space_group_name_H-M   'P 1'
#
loop_
_entity.id
_entity.type
_entity.pdbx_description
1 polymer ?
#
loop_
_entity_poly.entity_id
_entity_poly.type
_entity_poly.pdbx_seq_one_letter_code
_entity_poly.pdbx_strand_id
1 'polypeptide(L)'
;MADPHPAVYEAHFARTPFQFLSGSGWKRLLAFRVDGTGVLLGGAPARYTAQTAFVPWEDITSMALWQQHTAGQSINYIGVHRQEGAPELPGPNRNMTPTQAERTAPHIEYELLRASRPISLWRLDPERLQTAVDAFAPNVSILVYDQPHLR
;
A
#
# COMPACT_ATOMS: atom_id res chain seq x y z
N MET A 1 4.81 -13.75 -22.43
CA MET A 1 6.19 -13.34 -22.07
C MET A 1 6.11 -11.87 -21.78
N ALA A 2 6.11 -11.48 -20.50
CA ALA A 2 6.07 -10.08 -20.13
C ALA A 2 7.46 -9.53 -20.37
N ASP A 3 7.60 -8.64 -21.35
CA ASP A 3 8.71 -7.72 -21.37
C ASP A 3 8.41 -6.72 -20.25
N PRO A 4 9.08 -6.77 -19.09
CA PRO A 4 8.79 -5.85 -18.02
C PRO A 4 9.32 -4.50 -18.51
N HIS A 5 8.42 -3.59 -18.85
CA HIS A 5 8.79 -2.20 -19.08
C HIS A 5 9.71 -1.79 -17.92
N PRO A 6 10.91 -1.24 -18.16
CA PRO A 6 11.94 -1.09 -17.13
C PRO A 6 11.48 -0.28 -15.91
N ALA A 7 10.44 0.54 -16.11
CA ALA A 7 9.81 1.32 -15.06
C ALA A 7 8.77 0.56 -14.20
N VAL A 8 8.40 -0.69 -14.52
CA VAL A 8 7.49 -1.47 -13.66
C VAL A 8 8.17 -1.72 -12.32
N TYR A 9 7.48 -1.30 -11.25
CA TYR A 9 7.91 -1.53 -9.90
C TYR A 9 7.06 -2.63 -9.27
N GLU A 10 7.73 -3.66 -8.73
CA GLU A 10 7.08 -4.75 -8.02
C GLU A 10 7.81 -5.02 -6.70
N ALA A 11 7.05 -5.05 -5.62
CA ALA A 11 7.50 -5.50 -4.32
C ALA A 11 6.70 -6.73 -3.90
N HIS A 12 7.40 -7.69 -3.31
CA HIS A 12 6.84 -8.97 -2.93
C HIS A 12 7.01 -9.21 -1.45
N PHE A 13 6.07 -9.94 -0.86
CA PHE A 13 6.24 -10.43 0.50
C PHE A 13 7.48 -11.31 0.60
N ALA A 14 8.25 -11.09 1.66
CA ALA A 14 9.29 -11.97 2.13
C ALA A 14 8.67 -13.34 2.38
N ARG A 15 9.38 -14.39 1.96
CA ARG A 15 8.98 -15.76 2.23
C ARG A 15 9.09 -15.97 3.74
N THR A 16 7.96 -16.14 4.42
CA THR A 16 7.93 -16.47 5.84
C THR A 16 7.58 -17.95 6.02
N PRO A 17 8.16 -18.63 7.02
CA PRO A 17 7.78 -20.00 7.35
C PRO A 17 6.27 -20.15 7.65
N PHE A 18 5.61 -19.09 8.12
CA PHE A 18 4.17 -19.07 8.37
C PHE A 18 3.28 -19.21 7.12
N GLN A 19 3.83 -19.01 5.91
CA GLN A 19 3.13 -19.34 4.66
C GLN A 19 2.79 -20.84 4.55
N PHE A 20 3.45 -21.71 5.33
CA PHE A 20 3.06 -23.12 5.47
C PHE A 20 1.68 -23.31 6.11
N LEU A 21 1.25 -22.40 6.99
CA LEU A 21 0.02 -22.57 7.77
C LEU A 21 -1.21 -21.93 7.10
N SER A 22 -1.04 -21.06 6.10
CA SER A 22 -2.13 -20.31 5.46
C SER A 22 -2.69 -20.94 4.17
N GLY A 23 -2.20 -22.11 3.76
CA GLY A 23 -2.68 -22.81 2.55
C GLY A 23 -2.34 -22.13 1.21
N SER A 24 -1.56 -21.04 1.22
CA SER A 24 -1.24 -20.25 0.03
C SER A 24 -0.15 -20.87 -0.88
N GLY A 25 0.47 -21.96 -0.43
CA GLY A 25 1.57 -22.63 -1.13
C GLY A 25 2.81 -21.74 -1.30
N TRP A 26 3.79 -22.24 -2.05
CA TRP A 26 5.12 -21.61 -2.25
C TRP A 26 5.13 -20.35 -3.14
N LYS A 27 3.96 -19.77 -3.44
CA LYS A 27 3.85 -18.64 -4.37
C LYS A 27 4.33 -17.35 -3.71
N ARG A 28 5.25 -16.66 -4.38
CA ARG A 28 5.72 -15.34 -3.98
C ARG A 28 4.57 -14.35 -4.18
N LEU A 29 3.90 -13.96 -3.09
CA LEU A 29 2.77 -13.04 -3.14
C LEU A 29 3.27 -11.61 -3.43
N LEU A 30 2.56 -10.91 -4.31
CA LEU A 30 2.86 -9.54 -4.71
C LEU A 30 2.30 -8.58 -3.64
N ALA A 31 3.16 -7.90 -2.91
CA ALA A 31 2.73 -6.96 -1.89
C ALA A 31 2.27 -5.64 -2.50
N PHE A 32 2.93 -5.24 -3.57
CA PHE A 32 2.71 -3.95 -4.20
C PHE A 32 3.22 -3.94 -5.63
N ARG A 33 2.50 -3.32 -6.56
CA ARG A 33 2.96 -3.11 -7.93
C ARG A 33 2.50 -1.78 -8.49
N VAL A 34 3.37 -1.16 -9.28
CA VAL A 34 3.10 0.04 -10.08
C VAL A 34 3.47 -0.28 -11.52
N ASP A 35 2.52 -0.10 -12.43
CA ASP A 35 2.72 -0.29 -13.86
C ASP A 35 1.93 0.74 -14.69
N GLY A 36 1.94 0.60 -16.01
CA GLY A 36 1.25 1.52 -16.92
C GLY A 36 -0.28 1.57 -16.78
N THR A 37 -0.89 0.65 -16.02
CA THR A 37 -2.34 0.59 -15.82
C THR A 37 -2.78 1.15 -14.47
N GLY A 38 -1.90 1.11 -13.46
CA GLY A 38 -2.22 1.63 -12.14
C GLY A 38 -1.38 1.02 -11.03
N VAL A 39 -1.99 0.93 -9.85
CA VAL A 39 -1.40 0.44 -8.62
C VAL A 39 -2.14 -0.79 -8.12
N LEU A 40 -1.41 -1.86 -7.86
CA LEU A 40 -1.92 -3.03 -7.13
C LEU A 40 -1.46 -2.98 -5.68
N LEU A 41 -2.44 -2.98 -4.77
CA LEU A 41 -2.27 -3.04 -3.32
C LEU A 41 -2.55 -4.47 -2.84
N GLY A 42 -1.50 -5.23 -2.55
CA GLY A 42 -1.61 -6.63 -2.12
C GLY A 42 -2.36 -6.78 -0.79
N GLY A 43 -3.17 -7.82 -0.67
CA GLY A 43 -3.84 -8.17 0.59
C GLY A 43 -2.89 -8.72 1.65
N ALA A 44 -3.34 -8.83 2.90
CA ALA A 44 -2.55 -9.53 3.92
C ALA A 44 -2.40 -11.01 3.55
N PRO A 45 -1.24 -11.66 3.81
CA PRO A 45 -0.99 -13.03 3.34
C PRO A 45 -2.10 -14.04 3.66
N ALA A 46 -2.71 -13.96 4.86
CA ALA A 46 -3.78 -14.86 5.29
C ALA A 46 -5.13 -14.64 4.57
N ARG A 47 -5.36 -13.48 3.96
CA ARG A 47 -6.60 -13.11 3.26
C ARG A 47 -6.31 -12.46 1.90
N TYR A 48 -5.21 -12.84 1.27
CA TYR A 48 -4.60 -12.12 0.15
C TYR A 48 -5.61 -11.80 -0.95
N THR A 49 -6.25 -12.81 -1.54
CA THR A 49 -7.21 -12.64 -2.63
C THR A 49 -8.39 -11.74 -2.25
N ALA A 50 -8.89 -11.84 -1.02
CA ALA A 50 -10.04 -11.05 -0.56
C ALA A 50 -9.70 -9.58 -0.21
N GLN A 51 -8.42 -9.26 -0.09
CA GLN A 51 -7.93 -7.94 0.34
C GLN A 51 -7.06 -7.24 -0.72
N THR A 52 -6.69 -7.94 -1.79
CA THR A 52 -5.98 -7.34 -2.91
C THR A 52 -6.91 -6.37 -3.64
N ALA A 53 -6.42 -5.16 -3.86
CA ALA A 53 -7.11 -4.13 -4.61
C ALA A 53 -6.24 -3.70 -5.80
N PHE A 54 -6.88 -3.46 -6.93
CA PHE A 54 -6.27 -2.76 -8.06
C PHE A 54 -6.93 -1.39 -8.17
N VAL A 55 -6.12 -0.35 -8.36
CA VAL A 55 -6.58 1.03 -8.50
C VAL A 55 -5.97 1.59 -9.77
N PRO A 56 -6.78 1.95 -10.77
CA PRO A 56 -6.25 2.47 -12.02
C PRO A 56 -5.81 3.93 -11.84
N TRP A 57 -4.95 4.43 -12.72
CA TRP A 57 -4.38 5.78 -12.57
C TRP A 57 -5.42 6.90 -12.57
N GLU A 58 -6.52 6.77 -13.33
CA GLU A 58 -7.61 7.74 -13.38
C GLU A 58 -8.29 7.96 -12.02
N ASP A 59 -8.24 6.95 -11.15
CA ASP A 59 -8.82 7.00 -9.82
C ASP A 59 -7.88 7.60 -8.77
N ILE A 60 -6.59 7.76 -9.07
CA ILE A 60 -5.55 8.15 -8.11
C ILE A 60 -5.24 9.63 -8.27
N THR A 61 -5.33 10.39 -7.17
CA THR A 61 -4.94 11.80 -7.15
C THR A 61 -3.52 11.99 -6.61
N SER A 62 -3.13 11.17 -5.64
CA SER A 62 -1.76 11.10 -5.11
C SER A 62 -1.52 9.76 -4.42
N MET A 63 -0.26 9.39 -4.26
CA MET A 63 0.15 8.29 -3.41
C MET A 63 0.67 8.85 -2.09
N ALA A 64 0.56 8.09 -1.01
CA ALA A 64 1.03 8.53 0.29
C ALA A 64 1.86 7.46 0.99
N LEU A 65 2.98 7.89 1.56
CA LEU A 65 3.77 7.14 2.53
C LEU A 65 3.55 7.78 3.90
N TRP A 66 3.27 6.97 4.90
CA TRP A 66 3.08 7.44 6.27
C TRP A 66 3.56 6.39 7.26
N GLN A 67 3.76 6.79 8.51
CA GLN A 67 4.27 5.92 9.56
C GLN A 67 3.29 5.85 10.73
N GLN A 68 3.00 4.64 11.17
CA GLN A 68 2.38 4.38 12.46
C GLN A 68 3.48 4.18 13.51
N HIS A 69 3.57 5.08 14.47
CA HIS A 69 4.38 4.85 15.66
C HIS A 69 3.62 3.93 16.64
N THR A 70 4.27 2.85 17.06
CA THR A 70 3.77 1.97 18.14
C THR A 70 4.76 1.99 19.29
N ALA A 71 4.40 1.45 20.45
CA ALA A 71 5.32 1.32 21.59
C ALA A 71 6.59 0.47 21.27
N GLY A 72 6.57 -0.26 20.15
CA GLY A 72 7.72 -1.01 19.62
C GLY A 72 8.23 -0.43 18.31
N GLN A 73 8.36 -1.29 17.30
CA GLN A 73 8.82 -0.85 15.98
C GLN A 73 7.72 -0.07 15.25
N SER A 74 8.10 1.06 14.66
CA SER A 74 7.19 1.83 13.81
C SER A 74 6.91 1.07 12.52
N ILE A 75 5.66 1.13 12.05
CA ILE A 75 5.22 0.43 10.85
C ILE A 75 4.97 1.48 9.76
N ASN A 76 5.69 1.35 8.65
CA ASN A 76 5.44 2.20 7.48
C ASN A 76 4.22 1.68 6.71
N TYR A 77 3.52 2.58 6.07
CA TYR A 77 2.36 2.30 5.24
C TYR A 77 2.51 3.00 3.90
N ILE A 78 1.90 2.41 2.88
CA ILE A 78 1.69 3.03 1.57
C ILE A 78 0.20 3.02 1.25
N GLY A 79 -0.33 4.11 0.74
CA GLY A 79 -1.72 4.24 0.35
C GLY A 79 -1.88 5.10 -0.89
N VAL A 80 -3.12 5.21 -1.33
CA VAL A 80 -3.52 6.08 -2.45
C VAL A 80 -4.64 6.99 -2.00
N HIS A 81 -4.50 8.27 -2.30
CA HIS A 81 -5.62 9.20 -2.33
C HIS A 81 -6.38 9.00 -3.64
N ARG A 82 -7.70 9.01 -3.55
CA ARG A 82 -8.57 8.71 -4.69
C ARG A 82 -9.55 9.83 -4.95
N GLN A 83 -10.10 9.83 -6.16
CA GLN A 83 -11.19 10.72 -6.53
C GLN A 83 -12.36 10.60 -5.56
N GLU A 84 -13.03 11.71 -5.30
CA GLU A 84 -14.21 11.74 -4.43
C GLU A 84 -15.31 10.83 -5.01
N GLY A 85 -15.97 10.05 -4.13
CA GLY A 85 -17.01 9.10 -4.53
C GLY A 85 -16.50 7.78 -5.12
N ALA A 86 -15.18 7.56 -5.21
CA ALA A 86 -14.63 6.29 -5.66
C ALA A 86 -15.04 5.14 -4.69
N PRO A 87 -15.36 3.93 -5.20
CA PRO A 87 -15.80 2.82 -4.36
C PRO A 87 -14.75 2.41 -3.32
N GLU A 88 -15.16 2.03 -2.12
CA GLU A 88 -14.23 1.58 -1.08
C GLU A 88 -13.32 0.43 -1.55
N LEU A 89 -12.04 0.51 -1.22
CA LEU A 89 -11.11 -0.57 -1.55
C LEU A 89 -11.25 -1.75 -0.56
N PRO A 90 -11.16 -3.00 -1.03
CA PRO A 90 -10.86 -4.10 -0.13
C PRO A 90 -9.49 -3.87 0.51
N GLY A 91 -9.26 -4.41 1.70
CA GLY A 91 -7.96 -4.27 2.36
C GLY A 91 -7.97 -4.63 3.84
N PRO A 92 -6.79 -4.73 4.46
CA PRO A 92 -6.65 -4.96 5.89
C PRO A 92 -7.37 -3.89 6.74
N ASN A 93 -7.32 -2.64 6.30
CA ASN A 93 -7.89 -1.49 7.01
C ASN A 93 -9.34 -1.18 6.63
N ARG A 94 -9.99 -1.96 5.75
CA ARG A 94 -11.35 -1.66 5.24
C ARG A 94 -12.38 -1.44 6.35
N ASN A 95 -12.29 -2.22 7.42
CA ASN A 95 -13.25 -2.20 8.53
C ASN A 95 -12.79 -1.32 9.71
N MET A 96 -11.74 -0.52 9.53
CA MET A 96 -11.27 0.39 10.56
C MET A 96 -12.34 1.45 10.82
N THR A 97 -12.73 1.64 12.09
CA THR A 97 -13.68 2.69 12.46
C THR A 97 -12.99 4.07 12.56
N PRO A 98 -13.72 5.19 12.48
CA PRO A 98 -13.12 6.53 12.66
C PRO A 98 -12.36 6.65 13.98
N THR A 99 -12.91 6.12 15.08
CA THR A 99 -12.24 6.12 16.39
C THR A 99 -10.95 5.28 16.39
N GLN A 100 -10.90 4.17 15.65
CA GLN A 100 -9.68 3.38 15.51
C GLN A 100 -8.64 4.12 14.66
N ALA A 101 -9.07 4.78 13.58
CA ALA A 101 -8.22 5.58 12.71
C ALA A 101 -7.58 6.75 13.47
N GLU A 102 -8.38 7.51 14.23
CA GLU A 102 -7.90 8.62 15.05
C GLU A 102 -6.85 8.18 16.09
N ARG A 103 -7.02 7.00 16.69
CA ARG A 103 -6.01 6.45 17.61
C ARG A 103 -4.76 5.93 16.91
N THR A 104 -4.91 5.43 15.68
CA THR A 104 -3.83 4.78 14.94
C THR A 104 -2.91 5.82 14.29
N ALA A 105 -3.50 6.82 13.63
CA ALA A 105 -2.81 7.84 12.90
C ALA A 105 -3.69 9.10 12.78
N PRO A 106 -3.77 9.93 13.84
CA PRO A 106 -4.67 11.11 13.87
C PRO A 106 -4.32 12.19 12.84
N HIS A 107 -3.12 12.11 12.28
CA HIS A 107 -2.57 13.03 11.28
C HIS A 107 -2.86 12.59 9.83
N ILE A 108 -3.47 11.39 9.65
CA ILE A 108 -3.79 10.83 8.34
C ILE A 108 -5.29 10.83 8.15
N GLU A 109 -5.72 11.24 6.96
CA GLU A 109 -7.13 11.21 6.57
C GLU A 109 -7.70 9.79 6.66
N TYR A 110 -8.94 9.70 7.14
CA TYR A 110 -9.60 8.42 7.39
C TYR A 110 -9.70 7.54 6.14
N GLU A 111 -10.03 8.12 4.99
CA GLU A 111 -10.15 7.36 3.75
C GLU A 111 -8.78 6.89 3.23
N LEU A 112 -7.72 7.70 3.39
CA LEU A 112 -6.35 7.28 3.05
C LEU A 112 -5.90 6.09 3.92
N LEU A 113 -6.21 6.10 5.21
CA LEU A 113 -5.92 4.98 6.12
C LEU A 113 -6.56 3.68 5.64
N ARG A 114 -7.82 3.73 5.20
CA ARG A 114 -8.55 2.56 4.68
C ARG A 114 -8.00 2.09 3.33
N ALA A 115 -7.53 3.02 2.51
CA ALA A 115 -6.88 2.76 1.23
C ALA A 115 -5.38 2.42 1.34
N SER A 116 -4.85 2.20 2.56
CA SER A 116 -3.43 1.90 2.79
C SER A 116 -3.12 0.42 2.99
N ARG A 117 -1.85 0.05 2.85
CA ARG A 117 -1.25 -1.24 3.17
C ARG A 117 -0.05 -1.07 4.09
N PRO A 118 0.08 -1.90 5.14
CA PRO A 118 1.30 -1.93 5.92
C PRO A 118 2.45 -2.46 5.07
N ILE A 119 3.60 -1.79 5.16
CA ILE A 119 4.89 -2.21 4.62
C ILE A 119 5.52 -3.20 5.62
N SER A 120 4.83 -4.32 5.83
CA SER A 120 5.20 -5.36 6.79
C SER A 120 5.50 -6.66 6.06
N LEU A 121 6.64 -7.29 6.36
CA LEU A 121 7.11 -8.49 5.66
C LEU A 121 7.38 -8.25 4.16
N TRP A 122 7.58 -7.01 3.74
CA TRP A 122 8.11 -6.64 2.43
C TRP A 122 8.86 -5.32 2.55
N ARG A 123 9.55 -4.90 1.51
CA ARG A 123 10.33 -3.65 1.51
C ARG A 123 9.92 -2.78 0.35
N LEU A 124 9.80 -1.49 0.64
CA LEU A 124 9.63 -0.45 -0.36
C LEU A 124 11.02 0.07 -0.77
N ASP A 125 11.17 0.34 -2.06
CA ASP A 125 12.32 1.02 -2.65
C ASP A 125 11.82 2.37 -3.16
N PRO A 126 12.06 3.47 -2.42
CA PRO A 126 11.50 4.77 -2.75
C PRO A 126 11.94 5.30 -4.12
N GLU A 127 13.19 5.07 -4.51
CA GLU A 127 13.73 5.56 -5.79
C GLU A 127 13.11 4.82 -6.97
N ARG A 128 12.98 3.49 -6.86
CA ARG A 128 12.31 2.69 -7.89
C ARG A 128 10.81 2.95 -7.95
N LEU A 129 10.17 3.21 -6.80
CA LEU A 129 8.77 3.64 -6.77
C LEU A 129 8.62 4.98 -7.49
N GLN A 130 9.44 5.98 -7.16
CA GLN A 130 9.37 7.30 -7.79
C GLN A 130 9.57 7.19 -9.31
N THR A 131 10.58 6.43 -9.74
CA THR A 131 10.84 6.19 -11.17
C THR A 131 9.64 5.55 -11.89
N ALA A 132 8.94 4.62 -11.24
CA ALA A 132 7.74 4.00 -11.81
C ALA A 132 6.58 4.98 -11.93
N VAL A 133 6.34 5.79 -10.89
CA VAL A 133 5.28 6.81 -10.90
C VAL A 133 5.57 7.88 -11.94
N ASP A 134 6.81 8.37 -12.03
CA ASP A 134 7.20 9.36 -13.05
C ASP A 134 7.00 8.85 -14.48
N ALA A 135 7.24 7.55 -14.70
CA ALA A 135 7.10 6.94 -16.02
C ALA A 135 5.63 6.72 -16.44
N PHE A 136 4.75 6.37 -15.51
CA PHE A 136 3.38 5.94 -15.84
C PHE A 136 2.30 6.95 -15.47
N ALA A 137 2.54 7.80 -14.47
CA ALA A 137 1.61 8.80 -13.99
C ALA A 137 2.35 10.04 -13.44
N PRO A 138 3.03 10.82 -14.30
CA PRO A 138 3.85 11.97 -13.89
C PRO A 138 3.07 13.09 -13.18
N ASN A 139 1.74 13.07 -13.25
CA ASN A 139 0.87 14.02 -12.54
C ASN A 139 0.50 13.55 -11.12
N VAL A 140 0.82 12.30 -10.75
CA VAL A 140 0.54 11.72 -9.44
C VAL A 140 1.76 11.94 -8.56
N SER A 141 1.60 12.72 -7.49
CA SER A 141 2.66 12.96 -6.52
C SER A 141 2.71 11.88 -5.45
N ILE A 142 3.91 11.60 -4.91
CA ILE A 142 4.09 10.78 -3.71
C ILE A 142 4.26 11.71 -2.51
N LEU A 143 3.27 11.74 -1.64
CA LEU A 143 3.26 12.51 -0.40
C LEU A 143 3.91 11.69 0.71
N VAL A 144 4.77 12.31 1.51
CA VAL A 144 5.36 11.69 2.70
C VAL A 144 4.82 12.41 3.93
N TYR A 145 4.00 11.71 4.71
CA TYR A 145 3.48 12.20 5.97
C TYR A 145 4.38 11.70 7.10
N ASP A 146 4.99 12.63 7.80
CA ASP A 146 5.71 12.37 9.04
C ASP A 146 4.86 12.85 10.22
N GLN A 147 4.91 12.16 11.36
CA GLN A 147 4.22 12.65 12.55
C GLN A 147 5.06 13.77 13.19
N PRO A 148 4.54 15.01 13.32
CA PRO A 148 5.14 15.95 14.24
C PRO A 148 5.02 15.38 15.66
N HIS A 149 6.18 15.20 16.29
CA HIS A 149 6.39 14.66 17.63
C HIS A 149 5.22 14.90 18.60
N LEU A 150 4.58 13.82 19.06
CA LEU A 150 3.97 13.81 20.39
C LEU A 150 5.14 13.87 21.39
N ARG A 151 5.48 15.09 21.82
CA ARG A 151 6.29 15.36 23.01
C ARG A 151 5.46 15.19 24.27
#